data_AF-A0A392MNP9-F1
#
_entry.id   AF-A0A392MNP9-F1
#
_cell.length_a   1.000
_cell.length_b   1.000
_cell.length_c   1.000
_cell.angle_alpha   90.00
_cell.angle_beta   90.00
_cell.angle_gamma   90.00
#
_symmetry.space_group_name_H-M   'P 1'
#
loop_
_entity.id
_entity.type
_entity.pdbx_description
1 polymer ?
#
loop_
_entity_poly.entity_id
_entity_poly.type
_entity_poly.pdbx_seq_one_letter_code
_entity_poly.pdbx_strand_id
1 'polypeptide(L)' 'MVGFIFSGILLQDETSLIWISHGKEKHLKLASVLRIISGQRTAVFRRFLRPEKDYLSFSLIYKKGERSLDLICKDTAEVE' A
#
# COMPACT_ATOMS: atom_id res chain seq x y z
N MET A 1 -12.10 3.57 11.43
CA MET A 1 -11.69 2.82 10.22
C MET A 1 -10.34 3.39 9.83
N VAL A 2 -9.27 2.71 10.23
CA VAL A 2 -7.93 3.29 10.42
C VAL A 2 -7.27 3.52 9.06
N GLY A 3 -7.06 4.79 8.69
CA GLY A 3 -6.09 5.15 7.66
C GLY A 3 -4.70 4.85 8.23
N PHE A 4 -4.11 3.74 7.80
CA PHE A 4 -2.76 3.38 8.20
C PHE A 4 -1.79 4.35 7.52
N ILE A 5 -1.28 5.30 8.29
CA ILE A 5 -0.04 6.00 7.96
C ILE A 5 1.06 4.98 8.32
N PHE A 6 1.57 4.27 7.31
CA PHE A 6 2.39 3.08 7.51
C PHE A 6 3.78 3.42 8.09
N SER A 7 4.11 2.77 9.22
CA SER A 7 5.47 2.58 9.71
C SER A 7 5.82 1.09 9.56
N GLY A 8 6.57 0.71 8.53
CA GLY A 8 7.11 -0.64 8.37
C GLY A 8 6.34 -1.52 7.37
N ILE A 9 6.80 -1.52 6.13
CA ILE A 9 6.53 -2.57 5.15
C ILE A 9 7.89 -3.18 4.82
N LEU A 10 7.95 -4.50 4.76
CA LEU A 10 9.16 -5.23 4.36
C LEU A 10 8.83 -6.04 3.11
N LEU A 11 9.70 -5.99 2.09
CA LEU A 11 9.73 -7.03 1.08
C LEU A 11 10.49 -8.22 1.66
N GLN A 12 9.78 -9.31 1.88
CA GLN A 12 10.43 -10.61 2.00
C GLN A 12 10.61 -11.14 0.58
N ASP A 13 11.78 -11.72 0.30
CA ASP A 13 12.09 -12.50 -0.92
C ASP A 13 11.82 -11.82 -2.27
N GLU A 14 11.67 -10.49 -2.29
CA GLU A 14 11.26 -9.69 -3.46
C GLU A 14 9.88 -10.06 -4.06
N THR A 15 9.17 -11.05 -3.50
CA THR A 15 7.88 -11.52 -4.02
C THR A 15 6.72 -11.33 -3.06
N SER A 16 6.99 -11.00 -1.79
CA SER A 16 5.98 -10.89 -0.74
C SER A 16 6.12 -9.61 0.06
N LEU A 17 5.02 -8.87 0.19
CA LEU A 17 4.91 -7.70 1.07
C LEU A 17 4.41 -8.12 2.44
N ILE A 18 5.10 -7.64 3.47
CA ILE A 18 4.77 -7.93 4.86
C ILE A 18 4.55 -6.63 5.62
N TRP A 19 3.45 -6.57 6.38
CA TRP A 19 3.16 -5.44 7.25
C TRP A 19 2.45 -5.89 8.52
N ILE A 20 2.58 -5.12 9.59
CA ILE A 20 1.84 -5.34 10.83
C ILE A 20 0.56 -4.50 10.82
N SER A 21 -0.58 -5.13 11.05
CA SER A 21 -1.86 -4.45 11.23
C SER A 21 -2.55 -4.97 12.48
N HIS A 22 -2.91 -4.08 13.40
CA HIS A 22 -3.53 -4.42 14.69
C HIS A 22 -2.76 -5.50 15.48
N GLY A 23 -1.43 -5.40 15.51
CA GLY A 23 -0.55 -6.37 16.19
C GLY A 23 -0.46 -7.74 15.51
N LYS A 24 -1.00 -7.89 14.29
CA LYS A 24 -0.90 -9.11 13.50
C LYS A 24 -0.13 -8.86 12.21
N GLU A 25 0.80 -9.75 11.92
CA GLU A 25 1.50 -9.78 10.64
C GLU A 25 0.54 -10.16 9.51
N LYS A 26 0.73 -9.50 8.37
CA LYS A 26 -0.02 -9.70 7.14
C LYS A 26 0.97 -9.87 6.01
N HIS A 27 0.67 -10.81 5.13
CA HIS A 27 1.47 -11.11 3.96
C HIS A 27 0.62 -10.93 2.71
N LEU A 28 1.20 -10.34 1.67
CA LEU A 28 0.61 -10.21 0.34
C LEU A 28 1.65 -10.60 -0.69
N LYS A 29 1.39 -11.68 -1.44
CA LYS A 29 2.24 -12.05 -2.58
C LYS A 29 2.02 -11.06 -3.73
N LEU A 30 3.10 -10.51 -4.27
CA LEU A 30 3.07 -9.64 -5.44
C LEU A 30 2.46 -10.33 -6.66
N ALA A 31 2.67 -11.64 -6.81
CA ALA A 31 2.02 -12.45 -7.85
C ALA A 31 0.47 -12.45 -7.79
N SER A 32 -0.11 -12.10 -6.63
CA SER A 32 -1.57 -11.98 -6.45
C SER A 32 -2.10 -10.56 -6.69
N VAL A 33 -1.21 -9.60 -6.90
CA VAL A 33 -1.54 -8.23 -7.26
C VAL A 33 -1.94 -8.22 -8.74
N LEU A 34 -3.15 -7.78 -9.02
CA LEU A 34 -3.67 -7.66 -10.38
C LEU A 34 -3.17 -6.40 -11.07
N ARG A 35 -3.10 -5.29 -10.33
CA ARG A 35 -2.67 -3.99 -10.85
C ARG A 35 -2.21 -3.08 -9.73
N ILE A 36 -1.37 -2.12 -10.11
CA ILE A 36 -0.91 -1.04 -9.25
C ILE A 36 -1.56 0.26 -9.76
N ILE A 37 -2.14 1.05 -8.86
CA ILE A 37 -2.73 2.35 -9.18
C ILE A 37 -1.89 3.41 -8.47
N SER A 38 -1.26 4.31 -9.23
CA SER A 38 -0.54 5.45 -8.66
C SER A 38 -1.50 6.54 -8.16
N GLY A 39 -1.05 7.27 -7.16
CA GLY A 39 -1.82 8.31 -6.50
C GLY A 39 -2.88 7.81 -5.54
N GLN A 40 -3.60 8.76 -4.97
CA GLN A 40 -4.64 8.59 -3.96
C GLN A 40 -6.01 8.34 -4.59
N ARG A 41 -6.11 7.25 -5.36
CA ARG A 41 -7.28 6.98 -6.21
C ARG A 41 -8.36 6.08 -5.57
N THR A 42 -8.06 5.46 -4.43
CA THR A 42 -9.00 4.55 -3.75
C THR A 42 -9.92 5.27 -2.76
N ALA A 43 -11.01 4.61 -2.36
CA ALA A 43 -11.98 5.15 -1.40
C ALA A 43 -11.36 5.43 -0.02
N VAL A 44 -10.30 4.69 0.36
CA VAL A 44 -9.57 4.91 1.62
C VAL A 44 -8.83 6.25 1.57
N PHE A 45 -8.11 6.51 0.48
CA PHE A 45 -7.42 7.78 0.33
C PHE A 45 -8.36 8.96 0.20
N ARG A 46 -9.52 8.81 -0.47
CA ARG A 46 -10.54 9.87 -0.53
C ARG A 46 -11.05 10.31 0.85
N ARG A 47 -10.98 9.45 1.87
CA ARG A 47 -11.37 9.79 3.25
C ARG A 47 -10.25 10.48 4.04
N PHE A 48 -9.00 10.28 3.65
CA PHE A 48 -7.81 10.83 4.31
C PHE A 48 -6.83 11.37 3.28
N LEU A 49 -7.31 12.32 2.46
CA LEU A 49 -6.53 12.88 1.37
C LEU A 49 -5.30 13.60 1.91
N ARG A 50 -4.15 13.31 1.32
CA ARG A 50 -2.89 14.02 1.51
C ARG A 50 -2.34 14.40 0.14
N PRO A 51 -2.85 15.46 -0.51
CA PRO A 51 -2.47 15.84 -1.87
C PRO A 51 -0.96 16.00 -2.03
N GLU A 52 -0.30 16.53 -1.00
CA GLU A 52 1.16 16.71 -0.92
C GLU A 52 1.96 15.40 -1.05
N LYS A 53 1.32 14.25 -0.81
CA LYS A 53 1.95 12.92 -0.90
C LYS A 53 1.35 12.08 -2.01
N ASP A 54 0.53 12.65 -2.90
CA ASP A 54 -0.13 11.91 -3.98
C ASP A 54 0.89 11.19 -4.87
N TYR A 55 1.98 11.88 -5.22
CA TYR A 55 3.06 11.30 -6.03
C TYR A 55 3.83 10.17 -5.33
N LEU A 56 3.80 10.11 -3.99
CA LEU A 56 4.37 9.03 -3.17
C LEU A 56 3.34 7.96 -2.83
N SER A 57 2.09 8.12 -3.26
CA SER A 57 1.00 7.21 -2.92
C SER A 57 0.77 6.24 -4.06
N PHE A 58 0.50 4.99 -3.73
CA PHE A 58 0.02 4.00 -4.69
C PHE A 58 -0.82 2.93 -3.99
N SER A 59 -1.64 2.23 -4.76
CA SER A 59 -2.54 1.20 -4.28
C SER A 59 -2.29 -0.10 -5.04
N LEU A 60 -2.08 -1.18 -4.30
CA LEU A 60 -2.01 -2.52 -4.85
C LEU A 60 -3.39 -3.15 -4.83
N ILE A 61 -3.91 -3.51 -6.00
CA ILE A 61 -5.21 -4.15 -6.13
C ILE A 61 -5.01 -5.67 -6.18
N TYR A 62 -5.59 -6.39 -5.24
CA TYR A 62 -5.41 -7.83 -5.09
C TYR A 62 -6.75 -8.54 -4.86
N LYS A 63 -6.72 -9.87 -4.70
CA LYS A 63 -7.91 -10.71 -4.51
C LYS A 63 -8.95 -10.48 -5.63
N LYS A 64 -8.50 -10.62 -6.89
CA LYS A 64 -9.32 -10.43 -8.10
C LYS A 64 -10.01 -9.05 -8.20
N GLY A 65 -9.43 -8.01 -7.58
CA GLY A 65 -9.98 -6.66 -7.62
C GLY A 65 -10.89 -6.29 -6.45
N GLU A 66 -11.17 -7.22 -5.54
CA GLU A 66 -12.05 -6.98 -4.40
C GLU A 66 -11.38 -6.21 -3.26
N ARG A 67 -10.05 -6.17 -3.21
CA ARG A 67 -9.30 -5.51 -2.14
C ARG A 67 -8.19 -4.61 -2.68
N SER A 68 -7.94 -3.53 -1.95
CA SER A 68 -6.78 -2.65 -2.14
C SER A 68 -5.90 -2.66 -0.91
N LEU A 69 -4.58 -2.57 -1.11
CA LEU A 69 -3.60 -2.20 -0.10
C LEU A 69 -3.05 -0.84 -0.50
N ASP A 70 -3.40 0.19 0.27
CA ASP A 70 -3.10 1.59 -0.02
C ASP A 70 -1.83 2.02 0.72
N LEU A 71 -0.79 2.40 -0.02
CA LEU A 71 0.56 2.69 0.47
C LEU A 71 0.96 4.14 0.20
N ILE A 72 1.67 4.77 1.14
CA ILE A 72 2.28 6.10 0.97
C ILE A 72 3.75 5.98 1.35
N CYS A 73 4.66 6.24 0.41
CA CYS A 73 6.10 6.27 0.68
C CYS A 73 6.46 7.47 1.57
N LYS A 74 7.38 7.24 2.52
CA LYS A 74 7.86 8.28 3.44
C LYS A 74 8.96 9.15 2.81
N ASP A 75 9.76 8.57 1.92
CA ASP A 75 10.88 9.23 1.27
C ASP A 75 11.02 8.74 -0.18
N THR A 76 11.59 9.56 -1.05
CA THR A 76 11.85 9.24 -2.47
C THR A 76 12.99 8.24 -2.67
N ALA A 77 13.73 7.89 -1.62
CA ALA A 77 14.94 7.06 -1.67
C ALA A 77 14.69 5.53 -1.79
N GLU A 78 13.45 5.10 -2.07
CA GLU A 78 13.11 3.68 -2.29
C GLU A 78 12.30 3.50 -3.60
N VAL A 79 12.63 4.25 -4.65
CA VAL A 79 11.95 4.17 -5.96
C VAL A 79 12.95 3.91 -7.11
N GLU A 80 14.05 3.20 -6.84
CA GLU A 80 14.96 2.72 -7.90
C GLU A 80 15.03 1.20 -7.93
#